data_AF-A0A8T3S764-F1
#
_entry.id   AF-A0A8T3S764-F1
#
_cell.length_a   1.000
_cell.length_b   1.000
_cell.length_c   1.000
_cell.angle_alpha   90.00
_cell.angle_beta   90.00
_cell.angle_gamma   90.00
#
_symmetry.space_group_name_H-M   'P 1'
#
loop_
_entity.id
_entity.type
_entity.pdbx_description
1 polymer ?
#
loop_
_entity_poly.entity_id
_entity_poly.type
_entity_poly.pdbx_seq_one_letter_code
_entity_poly.pdbx_strand_id
1 'polypeptide(L)'
;MRSRKGPGGSNERRSYRQQQVLLELRRKLSDPQMLPRLPEVLDAMASTVRTNLPAGRLGETLRLAQQASDAEISQVFLGPETYARELPGSETDLEYAVELRMEAVAAYSLELWGDASYYSDWAYYEELTIPSQAGSR
;
A
#
# COMPACT_ATOMS: atom_id res chain seq x y z
N MET A 1 -3.85 12.32 -10.57
CA MET A 1 -4.03 12.21 -9.10
C MET A 1 -5.29 12.86 -8.53
N ARG A 2 -5.69 14.05 -8.98
CA ARG A 2 -6.85 14.78 -8.40
C ARG A 2 -8.20 14.59 -9.13
N SER A 3 -8.22 13.99 -10.31
CA SER A 3 -9.48 13.79 -11.06
C SER A 3 -10.40 12.79 -10.36
N ARG A 4 -11.64 13.22 -10.12
CA ARG A 4 -12.77 12.48 -9.50
C ARG A 4 -14.00 12.37 -10.43
N LYS A 5 -13.95 12.82 -11.69
CA LYS A 5 -15.15 12.93 -12.54
C LYS A 5 -15.11 11.97 -13.74
N GLY A 6 -16.03 11.01 -13.72
CA GLY A 6 -16.38 10.07 -14.78
C GLY A 6 -17.33 8.99 -14.22
N PRO A 7 -18.29 8.45 -14.98
CA PRO A 7 -19.11 7.32 -14.52
C PRO A 7 -18.17 6.14 -14.16
N GLY A 8 -18.18 5.68 -12.90
CA GLY A 8 -17.25 4.64 -12.41
C GLY A 8 -15.88 5.16 -11.90
N GLY A 9 -15.80 6.41 -11.43
CA GLY A 9 -14.60 6.96 -10.78
C GLY A 9 -14.41 6.48 -9.33
N SER A 10 -14.06 5.20 -9.13
CA SER A 10 -13.84 4.62 -7.79
C SER A 10 -12.58 5.17 -7.11
N ASN A 11 -12.61 5.29 -5.77
CA ASN A 11 -11.44 5.66 -4.94
C ASN A 11 -10.25 4.71 -5.20
N GLU A 12 -10.54 3.45 -5.46
CA GLU A 12 -9.58 2.42 -5.90
C GLU A 12 -8.75 2.86 -7.13
N ARG A 13 -9.39 3.28 -8.23
CA ARG A 13 -8.68 3.77 -9.43
C ARG A 13 -7.80 4.98 -9.13
N ARG A 14 -8.18 5.79 -8.13
CA ARG A 14 -7.36 6.91 -7.67
C ARG A 14 -6.14 6.40 -6.90
N SER A 15 -6.31 5.43 -6.00
CA SER A 15 -5.23 4.78 -5.26
C SER A 15 -4.23 4.13 -6.19
N TYR A 16 -4.66 3.38 -7.20
CA TYR A 16 -3.77 2.82 -8.21
C TYR A 16 -2.94 3.88 -8.92
N ARG A 17 -3.56 4.97 -9.39
CA ARG A 17 -2.81 6.08 -9.99
C ARG A 17 -1.84 6.75 -9.02
N GLN A 18 -2.13 6.76 -7.72
CA GLN A 18 -1.23 7.30 -6.72
C GLN A 18 -0.02 6.39 -6.53
N GLN A 19 -0.23 5.08 -6.46
CA GLN A 19 0.82 4.07 -6.36
C GLN A 19 1.71 4.06 -7.62
N GLN A 20 1.13 4.23 -8.80
CA GLN A 20 1.90 4.34 -10.05
C GLN A 20 2.89 5.52 -10.04
N VAL A 21 2.52 6.68 -9.50
CA VAL A 21 3.47 7.79 -9.39
C VAL A 21 4.62 7.46 -8.44
N LEU A 22 4.37 6.70 -7.37
CA LEU A 22 5.44 6.25 -6.46
C LEU A 22 6.39 5.27 -7.16
N LEU A 23 5.86 4.39 -8.02
CA LEU A 23 6.69 3.50 -8.83
C LEU A 23 7.54 4.24 -9.85
N GLU A 24 6.97 5.22 -10.56
CA GLU A 24 7.74 6.03 -11.51
C GLU A 24 8.81 6.86 -10.80
N LEU A 25 8.49 7.42 -9.64
CA LEU A 25 9.47 8.12 -8.81
C LEU A 25 10.62 7.19 -8.42
N ARG A 26 10.31 5.98 -7.95
CA ARG A 26 11.32 4.97 -7.63
C ARG A 26 12.19 4.67 -8.85
N ARG A 27 11.59 4.35 -10.00
CA ARG A 27 12.32 4.08 -11.26
C ARG A 27 13.28 5.21 -11.58
N LYS A 28 12.81 6.45 -11.48
CA LYS A 28 13.62 7.63 -11.78
C LYS A 28 14.76 7.83 -10.79
N LEU A 29 14.53 7.59 -9.49
CA LEU A 29 15.58 7.70 -8.47
C LEU A 29 16.60 6.56 -8.58
N SER A 30 16.17 5.36 -8.99
CA SER A 30 17.03 4.19 -9.17
C SER A 30 17.88 4.24 -10.45
N ASP A 31 17.55 5.12 -11.40
CA ASP A 31 18.26 5.29 -12.66
C ASP A 31 19.71 5.77 -12.42
N PRO A 32 20.74 5.03 -12.87
CA PRO A 32 22.15 5.44 -12.74
C PRO A 32 22.44 6.83 -13.31
N GLN A 33 21.71 7.27 -14.35
CA GLN A 33 21.87 8.60 -14.94
C GLN A 33 21.42 9.73 -14.00
N MET A 34 20.62 9.41 -12.98
CA MET A 34 20.16 10.36 -11.98
C MET A 34 21.12 10.49 -10.79
N LEU A 35 22.09 9.59 -10.62
CA LEU A 35 23.03 9.60 -9.48
C LEU A 35 23.68 10.98 -9.24
N PRO A 36 24.16 11.72 -10.27
CA PRO A 36 24.76 13.03 -10.06
C PRO A 36 23.78 14.09 -9.55
N ARG A 37 22.49 13.93 -9.83
CA ARG A 37 21.41 14.88 -9.49
C ARG A 37 20.63 14.48 -8.24
N LEU A 38 20.89 13.30 -7.68
CA LEU A 38 20.19 12.82 -6.49
C LEU A 38 20.26 13.78 -5.32
N PRO A 39 21.42 14.41 -4.99
CA PRO A 39 21.47 15.37 -3.88
C PRO A 39 20.46 16.51 -4.04
N GLU A 40 20.40 17.12 -5.23
CA GLU A 40 19.47 18.23 -5.53
C GLU A 40 18.00 17.78 -5.45
N VAL A 41 17.69 16.58 -5.94
CA VAL A 41 16.34 16.02 -5.87
C VAL A 41 15.93 15.72 -4.43
N LEU A 42 16.85 15.17 -3.63
CA LEU A 42 16.61 14.87 -2.21
C LEU A 42 16.41 16.16 -1.40
N ASP A 43 17.20 17.20 -1.66
CA ASP A 43 17.03 18.51 -1.02
C ASP A 43 15.68 19.14 -1.38
N ALA A 44 15.27 19.08 -2.65
CA ALA A 44 13.96 19.54 -3.07
C ALA A 44 12.83 18.76 -2.37
N MET A 45 12.98 17.44 -2.23
CA MET A 45 12.00 16.58 -1.54
C MET A 45 11.94 16.81 -0.03
N ALA A 46 13.06 17.14 0.62
CA ALA A 46 13.12 17.36 2.07
C ALA A 46 12.19 18.50 2.54
N SER A 47 11.92 19.48 1.67
CA SER A 47 10.97 20.57 1.94
C SER A 47 9.49 20.12 1.94
N THR A 48 9.19 18.98 1.33
CA THR A 48 7.82 18.53 1.02
C THR A 48 7.47 17.20 1.71
N VAL A 49 8.46 16.34 1.95
CA VAL A 49 8.30 15.01 2.51
C VAL A 49 8.84 14.98 3.93
N ARG A 50 7.98 14.62 4.88
CA ARG A 50 8.39 14.30 6.25
C ARG A 50 8.58 12.79 6.36
N THR A 51 9.76 12.35 6.78
CA THR A 51 10.11 10.94 6.95
C THR A 51 10.96 10.76 8.19
N ASN A 52 10.89 9.56 8.80
CA ASN A 52 11.79 9.11 9.86
C ASN A 52 12.99 8.33 9.31
N LEU A 53 13.14 8.23 7.99
CA LEU A 53 14.27 7.58 7.35
C LEU A 53 15.56 8.36 7.67
N PRO A 54 16.57 7.75 8.33
CA PRO A 54 17.81 8.45 8.62
C PRO A 54 18.55 8.83 7.33
N ALA A 55 19.04 10.06 7.25
CA ALA A 55 19.77 10.55 6.05
C ALA A 55 20.96 9.64 5.67
N GLY A 56 21.68 9.11 6.68
CA GLY A 56 22.79 8.18 6.46
C GLY A 56 22.40 6.81 5.88
N ARG A 57 21.11 6.46 5.87
CA ARG A 57 20.60 5.21 5.27
C ARG A 57 20.01 5.40 3.87
N LEU A 58 19.95 6.63 3.35
CA LEU A 58 19.36 6.91 2.04
C LEU A 58 20.03 6.12 0.91
N GLY A 59 21.37 6.04 0.90
CA GLY A 59 22.11 5.27 -0.09
C GLY A 59 21.82 3.77 -0.03
N GLU A 60 21.70 3.21 1.17
CA GLU A 60 21.29 1.81 1.38
C GLU A 60 19.87 1.56 0.89
N THR A 61 18.93 2.44 1.26
CA THR A 61 17.53 2.36 0.81
C THR A 61 17.42 2.45 -0.72
N LEU A 62 18.22 3.32 -1.36
CA LEU A 62 18.23 3.43 -2.81
C LEU A 62 18.79 2.17 -3.48
N ARG A 63 19.85 1.59 -2.92
CA ARG A 63 20.40 0.32 -3.40
C ARG A 63 19.37 -0.81 -3.28
N LEU A 64 18.64 -0.89 -2.17
CA LEU A 64 17.55 -1.85 -2.01
C LEU A 64 16.44 -1.60 -3.05
N ALA A 65 16.10 -0.32 -3.28
CA ALA A 65 15.11 0.04 -4.29
C ALA A 65 15.55 -0.34 -5.71
N GLN A 66 16.84 -0.34 -6.04
CA GLN A 66 17.39 -0.81 -7.32
C GLN A 66 17.33 -2.33 -7.48
N GLN A 67 17.33 -3.09 -6.38
CA GLN A 67 17.34 -4.55 -6.41
C GLN A 67 15.96 -5.15 -6.67
N ALA A 68 14.89 -4.48 -6.23
CA ALA A 68 13.54 -4.92 -6.56
C ALA A 68 13.30 -4.77 -8.07
N SER A 69 12.66 -5.74 -8.71
CA SER A 69 12.08 -5.55 -10.04
C SER A 69 10.65 -5.06 -9.92
N ASP A 70 10.12 -4.37 -10.94
CA ASP A 70 8.72 -3.95 -10.91
C ASP A 70 7.75 -5.12 -10.91
N ALA A 71 8.17 -6.28 -11.43
CA ALA A 71 7.40 -7.52 -11.41
C ALA A 71 7.23 -8.09 -10.00
N GLU A 72 8.11 -7.73 -9.06
CA GLU A 72 8.07 -8.16 -7.66
C GLU A 72 7.29 -7.17 -6.78
N ILE A 73 6.82 -6.04 -7.33
CA ILE A 73 6.06 -5.05 -6.57
C ILE A 73 4.56 -5.24 -6.77
N SER A 74 3.92 -5.74 -5.73
CA SER A 74 2.46 -5.85 -5.65
C SER A 74 1.84 -4.53 -5.18
N GLN A 75 0.83 -4.07 -5.93
CA GLN A 75 0.00 -2.91 -5.59
C GLN A 75 -1.30 -3.37 -4.95
N VAL A 76 -1.47 -3.09 -3.66
CA VAL A 76 -2.62 -3.54 -2.88
C VAL A 76 -3.44 -2.34 -2.47
N PHE A 77 -4.76 -2.46 -2.62
CA PHE A 77 -5.72 -1.48 -2.12
C PHE A 77 -6.61 -2.15 -1.08
N LEU A 78 -6.47 -1.73 0.18
CA LEU A 78 -7.31 -2.21 1.30
C LEU A 78 -8.66 -1.47 1.29
N GLY A 79 -9.40 -1.64 0.20
CA GLY A 79 -10.62 -0.92 -0.08
C GLY A 79 -11.91 -1.62 0.36
N PRO A 80 -13.05 -0.91 0.21
CA PRO A 80 -14.37 -1.53 0.27
C PRO A 80 -14.48 -2.69 -0.73
N GLU A 81 -15.39 -3.63 -0.46
CA GLU A 81 -15.62 -4.89 -1.20
C GLU A 81 -14.70 -6.06 -0.81
N THR A 82 -13.38 -5.86 -0.75
CA THR A 82 -12.44 -6.96 -0.41
C THR A 82 -11.97 -6.93 1.04
N TYR A 83 -11.44 -5.79 1.50
CA TYR A 83 -10.79 -5.67 2.80
C TYR A 83 -11.55 -4.79 3.79
N ALA A 84 -12.63 -4.17 3.34
CA ALA A 84 -13.41 -3.27 4.16
C ALA A 84 -14.91 -3.30 3.80
N ARG A 85 -15.72 -2.77 4.71
CA ARG A 85 -17.13 -2.45 4.46
C ARG A 85 -17.38 -0.97 4.69
N GLU A 86 -18.24 -0.38 3.88
CA GLU A 86 -18.77 0.95 4.15
C GLU A 86 -19.77 0.84 5.31
N LEU A 87 -19.65 1.73 6.29
CA LEU A 87 -20.60 1.85 7.38
C LEU A 87 -21.66 2.89 6.98
N PRO A 88 -22.96 2.55 7.05
CA PRO A 88 -24.00 3.53 6.79
C PRO A 88 -23.96 4.62 7.87
N GLY A 89 -24.35 5.85 7.51
CA GLY A 89 -24.38 6.97 8.46
C GLY A 89 -25.28 6.73 9.67
N SER A 90 -26.23 5.80 9.56
CA SER A 90 -27.07 5.33 10.67
C SER A 90 -26.32 4.58 11.77
N GLU A 91 -25.11 4.08 11.50
CA GLU A 91 -24.28 3.34 12.47
C GLU A 91 -23.19 4.21 13.13
N THR A 92 -22.85 5.37 12.57
CA THR A 92 -21.60 6.07 12.94
C THR A 92 -21.73 7.56 13.25
N ASP A 93 -22.89 8.18 13.02
CA ASP A 93 -23.05 9.66 13.00
C ASP A 93 -22.06 10.38 12.06
N LEU A 94 -21.38 9.64 11.16
CA LEU A 94 -20.41 10.16 10.19
C LEU A 94 -21.00 10.18 8.79
N GLU A 95 -20.59 11.18 7.99
CA GLU A 95 -20.97 11.27 6.57
C GLU A 95 -20.39 10.12 5.73
N TYR A 96 -19.24 9.58 6.14
CA TYR A 96 -18.60 8.43 5.52
C TYR A 96 -17.67 7.74 6.51
N ALA A 97 -17.85 6.44 6.68
CA ALA A 97 -16.97 5.61 7.49
C ALA A 97 -16.72 4.26 6.81
N VAL A 98 -15.52 3.73 6.99
CA VAL A 98 -15.09 2.45 6.44
C VAL A 98 -14.51 1.64 7.59
N GLU A 99 -15.01 0.44 7.76
CA GLU A 99 -14.49 -0.52 8.73
C GLU A 99 -13.68 -1.60 8.01
N LEU A 100 -12.46 -1.84 8.49
CA LEU A 100 -11.63 -2.92 7.97
C LEU A 100 -12.20 -4.27 8.39
N ARG A 101 -12.29 -5.19 7.44
CA ARG A 101 -12.58 -6.60 7.69
C ARG A 101 -11.29 -7.26 8.17
N MET A 102 -11.09 -7.28 9.48
CA MET A 102 -9.84 -7.75 10.09
C MET A 102 -9.48 -9.20 9.72
N GLU A 103 -10.47 -10.06 9.45
CA GLU A 103 -10.25 -11.42 8.91
C GLU A 103 -9.51 -11.40 7.56
N ALA A 104 -10.00 -10.58 6.61
CA ALA A 104 -9.42 -10.48 5.28
C ALA A 104 -8.02 -9.85 5.34
N VAL A 105 -7.82 -8.87 6.24
CA VAL A 105 -6.51 -8.26 6.49
C VAL A 105 -5.54 -9.27 7.10
N ALA A 106 -5.98 -10.07 8.07
CA ALA A 106 -5.16 -11.10 8.71
C ALA A 106 -4.77 -12.20 7.73
N ALA A 107 -5.71 -12.71 6.95
CA ALA A 107 -5.46 -13.71 5.91
C ALA A 107 -4.42 -13.20 4.89
N TYR A 108 -4.56 -11.95 4.43
CA TYR A 108 -3.60 -11.35 3.50
C TYR A 108 -2.22 -11.12 4.13
N SER A 109 -2.16 -10.75 5.41
CA SER A 109 -0.89 -10.61 6.14
C SER A 109 -0.18 -11.96 6.28
N LEU A 110 -0.91 -13.05 6.54
CA LEU A 110 -0.37 -14.41 6.58
C LEU A 110 0.13 -14.87 5.21
N GLU A 111 -0.59 -14.54 4.14
CA GLU A 111 -0.14 -14.82 2.76
C GLU A 111 1.19 -14.11 2.44
N LEU A 112 1.32 -12.84 2.85
CA LEU A 112 2.52 -12.04 2.59
C LEU A 112 3.73 -12.43 3.44
N TRP A 113 3.51 -12.68 4.74
CA TRP A 113 4.60 -12.74 5.72
C TRP A 113 4.76 -14.12 6.37
N GLY A 114 3.83 -15.04 6.15
CA GLY A 114 3.83 -16.36 6.81
C GLY A 114 3.97 -16.21 8.32
N ASP A 115 4.96 -16.92 8.88
CA ASP A 115 5.25 -16.93 10.32
C ASP A 115 5.70 -15.57 10.88
N ALA A 116 6.21 -14.68 10.02
CA ALA A 116 6.59 -13.31 10.41
C ALA A 116 5.40 -12.34 10.49
N SER A 117 4.21 -12.79 10.09
CA SER A 117 2.98 -12.00 10.21
C SER A 117 2.67 -11.74 11.68
N TYR A 118 2.18 -10.54 12.02
CA TYR A 118 1.64 -10.27 13.36
C TYR A 118 0.49 -11.24 13.74
N TYR A 119 -0.18 -11.80 12.72
CA TYR A 119 -1.30 -12.72 12.90
C TYR A 119 -0.89 -14.19 12.93
N SER A 120 0.40 -14.53 12.87
CA SER A 120 0.88 -15.93 12.90
C SER A 120 0.55 -16.62 14.23
N ASP A 121 0.58 -15.87 15.33
CA ASP A 121 0.22 -16.34 16.68
C ASP A 121 -1.26 -16.09 17.03
N TRP A 122 -2.10 -15.60 16.10
CA TRP A 122 -3.51 -15.24 16.34
C TRP A 122 -4.43 -16.45 16.55
N ALA A 123 -3.94 -17.59 17.06
CA ALA A 123 -4.75 -18.73 17.48
C ALA A 123 -5.69 -18.44 18.68
N TYR A 124 -6.03 -17.18 18.96
CA TYR A 124 -6.82 -16.75 20.12
C TYR A 124 -8.27 -16.35 19.81
N TYR A 125 -8.74 -16.44 18.56
CA TYR A 125 -10.16 -16.27 18.22
C TYR A 125 -10.62 -17.33 17.20
N GLU A 126 -11.01 -18.50 17.71
CA GLU A 126 -11.55 -19.67 16.97
C GLU A 126 -12.91 -19.45 16.27
N GLU A 127 -13.39 -18.22 16.10
CA GLU A 127 -14.74 -17.94 15.53
C GLU A 127 -14.76 -17.19 14.19
N LEU A 128 -13.59 -16.88 13.62
CA LEU A 128 -13.52 -16.19 12.33
C LEU A 128 -13.33 -17.23 11.21
N THR A 129 -14.46 -17.66 10.65
CA THR A 129 -14.52 -18.62 9.55
C THR A 129 -13.83 -18.02 8.32
N ILE A 130 -12.58 -18.41 8.06
CA ILE A 130 -11.89 -18.04 6.82
C ILE A 130 -12.74 -18.56 5.65
N PRO A 131 -13.29 -17.69 4.77
CA PRO A 131 -13.99 -18.16 3.59
C PRO A 131 -12.96 -18.83 2.69
N SER A 132 -13.05 -20.16 2.59
CA SER A 132 -12.39 -20.95 1.56
C SER A 132 -12.66 -20.31 0.19
N GLN A 133 -11.64 -19.70 -0.40
CA GLN A 133 -11.67 -19.31 -1.81
C GLN A 133 -11.51 -20.58 -2.66
N ALA A 134 -12.58 -21.37 -2.72
CA ALA A 134 -12.78 -22.37 -3.75
C ALA A 134 -13.49 -21.69 -4.93
N GLY A 135 -12.72 -21.24 -5.92
CA GLY A 135 -13.22 -20.66 -7.16
C GLY A 135 -12.16 -20.78 -8.25
N SER A 136 -12.30 -21.83 -9.06
CA SER A 136 -11.35 -22.29 -10.07
C SER A 136 -10.96 -21.26 -11.13
N ARG A 137 -9.71 -21.46 -11.60
CA ARG A 137 -9.10 -21.09 -12.88
C ARG A 137 -10.06 -20.84 -14.04
#